data_AF-A0A2X2HSU9-F1
#
_entry.id   AF-A0A2X2HSU9-F1
#
_cell.length_a   1.000
_cell.length_b   1.000
_cell.length_c   1.000
_cell.angle_alpha   90.00
_cell.angle_beta   90.00
_cell.angle_gamma   90.00
#
_symmetry.space_group_name_H-M   'P 1'
#
loop_
_entity.id
_entity.type
_entity.pdbx_description
1 polymer ?
#
loop_
_entity_poly.entity_id
_entity_poly.type
_entity_poly.pdbx_seq_one_letter_code
_entity_poly.pdbx_strand_id
1 'polypeptide(L)'
;MNELVQILKNTRQHLMTGVSHMIPFVVSGGILLAVSVMLYGKGAVPDAVADPNLKKLFDIGVAGLTLMVPFLAAYIGYSIAERSALAPCAIGA
;
A
#
# COMPACT_ATOMS: atom_id res chain seq x y z
N MET A 1 -21.06 21.77 11.50
CA MET A 1 -21.71 21.22 10.28
C MET A 1 -21.04 21.68 8.99
N ASN A 2 -20.62 22.95 8.86
CA ASN A 2 -20.02 23.45 7.62
C ASN A 2 -18.73 22.73 7.20
N GLU A 3 -17.88 22.37 8.18
CA GLU A 3 -16.68 21.52 8.00
C GLU A 3 -17.01 20.16 7.35
N LEU A 4 -17.96 19.42 7.92
CA LEU A 4 -18.40 18.13 7.38
C LEU A 4 -18.95 18.25 5.95
N VAL A 5 -19.69 19.33 5.68
CA VAL A 5 -20.19 19.61 4.32
C VAL A 5 -19.05 19.89 3.35
N GLN A 6 -17.96 20.55 3.78
CA GLN A 6 -16.78 20.75 2.94
C GLN A 6 -16.02 19.46 2.68
N ILE A 7 -15.81 18.62 3.70
CA ILE A 7 -15.18 17.30 3.54
C ILE A 7 -15.97 16.46 2.54
N LEU A 8 -17.30 16.43 2.67
CA LEU A 8 -18.17 15.68 1.74
C LEU A 8 -18.12 16.23 0.31
N LYS A 9 -18.04 17.55 0.13
CA LYS A 9 -17.86 18.16 -1.20
C LYS A 9 -16.51 17.80 -1.83
N ASN A 10 -15.46 17.67 -1.00
CA ASN A 10 -14.10 17.37 -1.45
C ASN A 10 -13.72 15.88 -1.38
N THR A 11 -14.70 14.98 -1.14
CA THR A 11 -14.47 13.53 -1.00
C THR A 11 -13.63 12.95 -2.14
N ARG A 12 -13.91 13.33 -3.38
CA ARG A 12 -13.14 12.86 -4.54
C ARG A 12 -11.66 13.25 -4.42
N GLN A 13 -11.36 14.47 -4.01
CA GLN A 13 -10.00 14.94 -3.84
C GLN A 13 -9.27 14.19 -2.72
N HIS A 14 -9.96 13.96 -1.59
CA HIS A 14 -9.42 13.18 -0.48
C HIS A 14 -9.09 11.73 -0.90
N LEU A 15 -10.00 11.08 -1.64
CA LEU A 15 -9.79 9.74 -2.19
C LEU A 15 -8.63 9.70 -3.19
N MET A 16 -8.58 10.66 -4.13
CA MET A 16 -7.50 10.71 -5.13
C MET A 16 -6.13 10.97 -4.50
N THR A 17 -6.09 11.74 -3.40
CA THR A 17 -4.87 11.94 -2.62
C THR A 17 -4.40 10.62 -2.01
N GLY A 18 -5.30 9.85 -1.41
CA GLY A 18 -5.01 8.51 -0.90
C GLY A 18 -4.44 7.57 -1.97
N VAL A 19 -5.16 7.45 -3.09
CA VAL A 19 -4.77 6.55 -4.19
C VAL A 19 -3.41 6.93 -4.78
N SER A 20 -3.18 8.22 -5.04
CA SER A 20 -1.91 8.68 -5.64
C SER A 20 -0.70 8.34 -4.78
N HIS A 21 -0.82 8.44 -3.45
CA HIS A 21 0.28 8.15 -2.53
C HIS A 21 0.45 6.64 -2.26
N MET A 22 -0.61 5.85 -2.43
CA MET A 22 -0.58 4.39 -2.33
C MET A 22 0.08 3.73 -3.54
N ILE A 23 -0.15 4.26 -4.76
CA ILE A 23 0.33 3.65 -6.02
C ILE A 23 1.83 3.31 -6.00
N PRO A 24 2.76 4.20 -5.62
CA PRO A 24 4.19 3.88 -5.64
C PRO A 24 4.56 2.68 -4.77
N PHE A 25 3.91 2.49 -3.62
CA PHE A 25 4.19 1.38 -2.70
C PHE A 25 3.68 0.05 -3.26
N VAL A 26 2.43 0.04 -3.71
CA VAL A 26 1.79 -1.16 -4.26
C VAL A 26 2.45 -1.60 -5.55
N VAL A 27 2.78 -0.65 -6.44
CA VAL A 27 3.47 -0.93 -7.70
C VAL A 27 4.87 -1.48 -7.44
N SER A 28 5.63 -0.89 -6.51
CA SER A 28 6.95 -1.41 -6.14
C SER A 28 6.87 -2.82 -5.55
N GLY A 29 5.90 -3.09 -4.67
CA GLY A 29 5.67 -4.43 -4.11
C GLY A 29 5.30 -5.46 -5.18
N GLY A 30 4.40 -5.11 -6.09
CA GLY A 30 4.00 -5.95 -7.22
C GLY A 30 5.17 -6.28 -8.16
N ILE A 31 6.04 -5.30 -8.45
CA ILE A 31 7.23 -5.51 -9.28
C ILE A 31 8.20 -6.47 -8.59
N LEU A 32 8.48 -6.30 -7.30
CA LEU A 32 9.38 -7.20 -6.55
C LEU A 32 8.84 -8.63 -6.49
N LEU A 33 7.53 -8.78 -6.27
CA LEU A 33 6.85 -10.07 -6.32
C LEU A 33 6.98 -10.72 -7.70
N ALA A 34 6.70 -9.96 -8.77
CA ALA A 34 6.77 -10.46 -10.14
C ALA A 34 8.18 -10.90 -10.52
N VAL A 35 9.21 -10.12 -10.16
CA VAL A 35 10.62 -10.47 -10.38
C VAL A 35 10.99 -11.74 -9.62
N SER A 36 10.53 -11.90 -8.38
CA SER A 36 10.78 -13.11 -7.62
C SER A 36 10.21 -14.36 -8.28
N VAL A 37 8.96 -14.29 -8.77
CA VAL A 37 8.30 -15.44 -9.43
C VAL A 37 8.93 -15.70 -10.81
N MET A 38 9.30 -14.66 -11.53
CA MET A 38 9.99 -14.77 -12.83
C MET A 38 11.34 -15.48 -12.69
N LEU A 39 12.13 -15.15 -11.66
CA LEU A 39 13.43 -15.79 -11.39
C LEU A 39 13.30 -17.21 -10.85
N TYR A 40 12.20 -17.53 -10.16
CA TYR A 40 11.92 -18.89 -9.69
C TYR A 40 11.56 -19.84 -10.83
N GLY A 41 11.05 -19.33 -11.96
CA GLY A 41 10.74 -20.13 -13.16
C GLY A 41 9.52 -21.06 -13.02
N LYS A 42 8.90 -21.11 -11.84
CA LYS A 42 7.63 -21.78 -11.58
C LYS A 42 6.62 -20.73 -11.11
N GLY A 43 5.36 -20.86 -11.55
CA GLY A 43 4.26 -20.00 -11.09
C GLY A 43 3.80 -20.32 -9.66
N ALA A 44 4.75 -20.41 -8.73
CA ALA A 44 4.50 -20.76 -7.34
C ALA A 44 5.40 -19.93 -6.41
N VAL A 45 5.07 -19.93 -5.12
CA VAL A 45 5.89 -19.29 -4.10
C VAL A 45 7.27 -19.98 -4.08
N PRO A 46 8.38 -19.23 -4.12
CA PRO A 46 9.72 -19.82 -4.04
C PRO A 46 9.91 -20.64 -2.77
N ASP A 47 10.50 -21.83 -2.89
CA ASP A 47 10.76 -22.70 -1.75
C ASP A 47 11.78 -22.08 -0.80
N ALA A 48 11.44 -22.04 0.49
CA ALA A 48 12.29 -21.48 1.54
C ALA A 48 13.63 -22.21 1.69
N VAL A 49 13.66 -23.50 1.33
CA VAL A 49 14.80 -24.40 1.51
C VAL A 49 15.72 -24.40 0.29
N ALA A 50 15.14 -24.27 -0.91
CA ALA A 50 15.90 -24.28 -2.17
C ALA A 50 16.47 -22.89 -2.49
N ASP A 51 15.65 -21.83 -2.35
CA ASP A 51 16.01 -20.48 -2.75
C ASP A 51 15.60 -19.43 -1.69
N PRO A 52 16.32 -19.35 -0.55
CA PRO A 52 15.97 -18.45 0.55
C PRO A 52 15.91 -16.98 0.15
N ASN A 53 16.73 -16.58 -0.82
CA ASN A 53 16.80 -15.20 -1.31
C ASN A 53 15.59 -14.83 -2.16
N LEU A 54 15.11 -15.74 -3.01
CA LEU A 54 13.89 -15.52 -3.80
C LEU A 54 12.68 -15.47 -2.89
N LYS A 55 12.61 -16.36 -1.87
CA LYS A 55 11.51 -16.28 -0.91
C LYS A 55 11.46 -14.95 -0.16
N LYS A 56 12.60 -14.41 0.29
CA LYS A 56 12.65 -13.07 0.91
C LYS A 56 12.15 -11.99 -0.04
N LEU A 57 12.53 -12.05 -1.32
CA LEU A 57 12.09 -11.09 -2.34
C LEU A 57 10.57 -11.17 -2.55
N PHE A 58 10.01 -12.38 -2.62
CA PHE A 58 8.57 -12.62 -2.67
C PHE A 58 7.86 -12.05 -1.43
N ASP A 59 8.35 -12.35 -0.24
CA ASP A 59 7.74 -11.90 1.03
C ASP A 59 7.76 -10.36 1.15
N ILE A 60 8.82 -9.69 0.67
CA ILE A 60 8.88 -8.23 0.58
C ILE A 60 7.83 -7.70 -0.41
N GLY A 61 7.68 -8.35 -1.57
CA GLY A 61 6.67 -8.00 -2.55
C GLY A 61 5.25 -8.11 -1.99
N VAL A 62 4.96 -9.20 -1.28
CA VAL A 62 3.69 -9.40 -0.57
C VAL A 62 3.48 -8.34 0.51
N ALA A 63 4.51 -8.03 1.30
CA ALA A 63 4.42 -6.96 2.30
C ALA A 63 4.05 -5.62 1.64
N GLY A 64 4.65 -5.27 0.51
CA GLY A 64 4.29 -4.07 -0.26
C GLY A 64 2.83 -4.03 -0.71
N LEU A 65 2.23 -5.18 -1.05
CA LEU A 65 0.81 -5.29 -1.38
C LEU A 65 -0.09 -5.15 -0.15
N THR A 66 0.31 -5.71 1.00
CA THR A 66 -0.46 -5.58 2.26
C THR A 66 -0.51 -4.15 2.78
N LEU A 67 0.50 -3.33 2.45
CA LEU A 67 0.55 -1.92 2.81
C LEU A 67 -0.43 -1.04 2.01
N MET A 68 -1.12 -1.58 1.01
CA MET A 68 -2.12 -0.87 0.22
C MET A 68 -3.16 -0.15 1.10
N VAL A 69 -3.80 -0.89 2.01
CA VAL A 69 -4.91 -0.39 2.83
C VAL A 69 -4.44 0.64 3.88
N PRO A 70 -3.36 0.39 4.64
CA PRO A 70 -2.78 1.37 5.55
C PRO A 70 -2.38 2.69 4.88
N PHE A 71 -1.73 2.63 3.72
CA PHE A 71 -1.31 3.84 3.00
C PHE A 71 -2.51 4.60 2.43
N LEU A 72 -3.48 3.90 1.86
CA LEU A 72 -4.71 4.52 1.39
C LEU A 72 -5.41 5.29 2.51
N ALA A 73 -5.60 4.64 3.67
CA ALA A 73 -6.26 5.25 4.82
C ALA A 73 -5.46 6.42 5.39
N ALA A 74 -4.15 6.27 5.55
CA ALA A 74 -3.25 7.31 6.05
C ALA A 74 -3.33 8.60 5.22
N TYR A 75 -3.29 8.48 3.90
CA TYR A 75 -3.27 9.64 3.00
C TYR A 75 -4.66 10.23 2.73
N ILE A 76 -5.74 9.47 2.91
CA ILE A 76 -7.10 10.02 3.00
C ILE A 76 -7.22 10.87 4.27
N GLY A 77 -6.80 10.34 5.42
CA GLY A 77 -6.80 11.08 6.68
C GLY A 77 -5.91 12.34 6.63
N TYR A 78 -4.74 12.22 6.02
CA TYR A 78 -3.82 13.35 5.80
C TYR A 78 -4.47 14.48 5.01
N SER A 79 -5.32 14.16 4.03
CA SER A 79 -6.02 15.18 3.26
C SER A 79 -7.09 15.92 4.06
N ILE A 80 -7.49 15.41 5.23
CA ILE A 80 -8.53 15.99 6.11
C ILE A 80 -7.92 16.71 7.32
N ALA A 81 -6.96 16.10 8.01
CA ALA A 81 -6.35 16.62 9.25
C ALA A 81 -4.81 16.62 9.23
N GLU A 82 -4.23 16.66 8.03
CA GLU A 82 -2.80 16.78 7.79
C GLU A 82 -1.98 15.73 8.55
N ARG A 83 -0.81 16.11 9.08
CA ARG A 83 0.15 15.19 9.69
C ARG A 83 -0.40 14.43 10.90
N SER A 84 -1.37 15.00 11.61
CA SER A 84 -1.95 14.38 12.81
C SER A 84 -2.76 13.11 12.52
N ALA A 85 -3.29 12.98 11.30
CA ALA A 85 -4.12 11.86 10.89
C ALA A 85 -3.33 10.63 10.41
N LEU A 86 -2.04 10.80 10.07
CA LEU A 86 -1.26 9.74 9.42
C LEU A 86 -1.17 8.47 10.25
N ALA A 87 -0.73 8.58 11.50
CA ALA A 87 -0.56 7.43 12.40
C ALA A 87 -1.89 6.74 12.77
N PRO A 88 -2.95 7.44 13.23
CA PRO A 88 -4.20 6.79 13.60
C PRO A 88 -4.91 6.15 12.40
N CYS A 89 -4.87 6.79 11.22
CA CYS A 89 -5.48 6.21 10.02
C CYS A 89 -4.66 5.05 9.44
N ALA A 90 -3.34 5.07 9.53
CA ALA A 90 -2.51 3.95 9.07
C ALA A 90 -2.66 2.71 9.97
N ILE A 91 -2.71 2.90 11.29
CA ILE A 91 -2.78 1.81 12.27
C ILE A 91 -4.19 1.24 12.39
N GLY A 92 -5.22 2.06 12.21
CA GLY A 92 -6.63 1.66 12.30
C GLY A 92 -7.19 0.99 11.04
N ALA A 93 -6.39 0.83 9.99
CA ALA A 93 -6.78 0.27 8.70
C ALA A 93 -6.33 -1.19 8.57
#